data_AF-A0A1H9KYH7-F1
#
_entry.id   AF-A0A1H9KYH7-F1
#
_cell.length_a   1.000
_cell.length_b   1.000
_cell.length_c   1.000
_cell.angle_alpha   90.00
_cell.angle_beta   90.00
_cell.angle_gamma   90.00
#
_symmetry.space_group_name_H-M   'P 1'
#
loop_
_entity.id
_entity.type
_entity.pdbx_description
1 polymer ?
#
loop_
_entity_poly.entity_id
_entity_poly.type
_entity_poly.pdbx_seq_one_letter_code
_entity_poly.pdbx_strand_id
1 'polypeptide(L)'
;MNKKRTNLLVGFISAIVFIIGALSVFSLVILIKNGSPSLSDNSSGNTADLESKFHGTDDQPKNIINTEEGSRRTANYSGPTICQVDQYIYNSDGKILKDFHDGERYYLDMTVNADASEAVLVYDNVCYYIDAELNVTEIASDVSEAGICFDGGYCYCIKGEVGTPDQELFIYDIWNQTTEPLSKGNIIGACISPNGRVVAFYDHTGTDRICTAGIDIEKKTYITEYSPSVIAVSNDATMIYFNEYSSSKDCFKCIDHEQEIKLSEKYLLELYLTKACDQIMYMDNDGVKYYKAGNGGPTILTEDTEDLKFDIAGGKKMPISFFSDHYIVDTNSFSDAMMMHSFDDCYAFSGNTPKIICLTKDDEEAKYFQMAITAEGPVCIGSSDGDLVKFTFDGKEVARSVLYHTDEISIDFVANKTLDKIWFILDNDVYYLEKDKDAIMVADQGSRTNFDLMYDPFSDRCFYVKEDKYLCSVGTNSYDNETVCDYCHMLTYVTGEDHLVGFYDHDSHRYILIGDEILEEE
;
A
#
# COMPACT_ATOMS: atom_id res chain seq x y z
N MET A 1 36.53 48.24 2.91
CA MET A 1 35.22 48.39 3.58
C MET A 1 34.68 47.09 4.20
N ASN A 2 35.54 46.10 4.53
CA ASN A 2 35.10 44.75 4.95
C ASN A 2 35.44 44.32 6.39
N LYS A 3 36.20 45.09 7.20
CA LYS A 3 36.51 44.67 8.58
C LYS A 3 35.44 45.02 9.63
N LYS A 4 34.58 46.01 9.37
CA LYS A 4 33.51 46.42 10.33
C LYS A 4 32.28 45.51 10.29
N ARG A 5 31.99 44.86 9.15
CA ARG A 5 30.85 43.94 9.03
C ARG A 5 31.12 42.57 9.67
N THR A 6 32.35 42.07 9.58
CA THR A 6 32.73 40.78 10.18
C THR A 6 32.70 40.82 11.72
N ASN A 7 33.15 41.92 12.33
CA ASN A 7 33.12 42.05 13.79
C ASN A 7 31.69 42.21 14.36
N LEU A 8 30.76 42.75 13.57
CA LEU A 8 29.37 42.86 13.99
C LEU A 8 28.65 41.49 13.95
N LEU A 9 28.97 40.66 12.95
CA LEU A 9 28.39 39.33 12.78
C LEU A 9 28.88 38.36 13.88
N VAL A 10 30.17 38.39 14.19
CA VAL A 10 30.75 37.54 15.26
C VAL A 10 30.18 37.93 16.63
N GLY A 11 30.00 39.23 16.90
CA GLY A 11 29.37 39.69 18.14
C GLY A 11 27.90 39.25 18.28
N PHE A 12 27.16 39.18 17.17
CA PHE A 12 25.76 38.76 17.17
C PHE A 12 25.62 37.23 17.38
N ILE A 13 26.49 36.44 16.75
CA ILE A 13 26.51 34.97 16.92
C ILE A 13 26.91 34.60 18.36
N SER A 14 27.91 35.27 18.94
CA SER A 14 28.30 35.01 20.34
C SER A 14 27.20 35.37 21.35
N ALA A 15 26.36 36.38 21.07
CA ALA A 15 25.23 36.73 21.93
C ALA A 15 24.11 35.68 21.86
N ILE A 16 23.83 35.12 20.68
CA ILE A 16 22.81 34.07 20.49
C ILE A 16 23.22 32.78 21.21
N VAL A 17 24.49 32.37 21.10
CA VAL A 17 25.01 31.17 21.79
C VAL A 17 24.92 31.32 23.32
N PHE A 18 25.14 32.52 23.85
CA PHE A 18 25.02 32.79 25.29
C PHE A 18 23.56 32.73 25.79
N ILE A 19 22.59 33.17 24.97
CA ILE A 19 21.16 33.12 25.30
C ILE A 19 20.64 31.68 25.26
N ILE A 20 21.06 30.88 24.28
CA ILE A 20 20.67 29.46 24.18
C ILE A 20 21.27 28.65 25.33
N GLY A 21 22.53 28.89 25.69
CA GLY A 21 23.16 28.26 26.87
C GLY A 21 22.45 28.60 28.19
N ALA A 22 22.02 29.85 28.37
CA ALA A 22 21.27 30.25 29.57
C ALA A 22 19.88 29.62 29.67
N LEU A 23 19.19 29.39 28.54
CA LEU A 23 17.88 28.74 28.49
C LEU A 23 17.96 27.22 28.77
N SER A 24 19.04 26.56 28.34
CA SER A 24 19.26 25.13 28.64
C SER A 24 19.51 24.86 30.14
N VAL A 25 20.19 25.77 30.84
CA VAL A 25 20.43 25.63 32.29
C VAL A 25 19.16 25.89 33.10
N PHE A 26 18.26 26.75 32.62
CA PHE A 26 16.99 27.04 33.31
C PHE A 26 15.98 25.88 33.22
N SER A 27 16.00 25.13 32.11
CA SER A 27 15.11 23.97 31.90
C SER A 27 15.51 22.76 32.75
N LEU A 28 16.80 22.58 33.02
CA LEU A 28 17.31 21.47 33.85
C LEU A 28 16.99 21.65 35.35
N VAL A 29 16.81 22.89 35.82
CA VAL A 29 16.48 23.18 37.23
C VAL A 29 14.99 22.96 37.54
N ILE A 30 14.12 23.00 36.53
CA ILE A 30 12.67 22.78 36.70
C ILE A 30 12.32 21.28 36.74
N LEU A 31 13.11 20.41 36.09
CA LEU A 31 12.86 18.96 36.06
C LEU A 31 13.26 18.20 37.34
N ILE A 32 14.01 18.83 38.27
CA ILE A 32 14.45 18.18 39.52
C ILE A 32 13.46 18.40 40.69
N LYS A 33 12.37 19.16 40.50
CA LYS A 33 11.51 19.60 41.63
C LYS A 33 10.10 19.00 41.74
N ASN A 34 9.66 18.13 40.83
CA ASN A 34 8.40 17.37 40.95
C ASN A 34 8.74 15.89 40.66
N GLY A 35 8.93 14.99 41.63
CA GLY A 35 8.00 14.64 42.70
C GLY A 35 7.45 13.24 42.41
N SER A 36 8.22 12.20 42.78
CA SER A 36 7.83 10.78 42.69
C SER A 36 6.56 10.47 43.49
N PRO A 37 5.71 9.55 42.99
CA PRO A 37 4.91 8.68 43.85
C PRO A 37 5.43 7.24 43.82
N SER A 38 5.58 6.73 45.04
CA SER A 38 5.96 5.41 45.52
C SER A 38 5.34 4.20 44.83
N LEU A 39 6.21 3.21 44.58
CA LEU A 39 5.91 1.78 44.55
C LEU A 39 5.46 1.29 45.95
N SER A 40 4.40 0.48 45.98
CA SER A 40 4.09 -0.40 47.10
C SER A 40 3.60 -1.75 46.57
N ASP A 41 4.27 -2.79 47.06
CA ASP A 41 4.11 -4.22 46.82
C ASP A 41 2.80 -4.84 47.31
N ASN A 42 2.61 -6.09 46.86
CA ASN A 42 1.75 -7.20 47.32
C ASN A 42 0.40 -7.34 46.59
N SER A 43 -0.02 -8.51 46.11
CA SER A 43 0.38 -9.90 46.43
C SER A 43 -0.07 -10.90 45.35
N SER A 44 0.77 -11.91 45.13
CA SER A 44 0.49 -13.32 44.79
C SER A 44 -0.96 -13.80 44.60
N GLY A 45 -1.18 -14.63 43.57
CA GLY A 45 -2.28 -15.59 43.58
C GLY A 45 -2.59 -16.30 42.26
N ASN A 46 -1.93 -17.44 42.05
CA ASN A 46 -2.42 -18.65 41.36
C ASN A 46 -2.82 -18.60 39.88
N THR A 47 -1.93 -19.14 39.06
CA THR A 47 -2.23 -19.93 37.87
C THR A 47 -2.95 -21.23 38.25
N ALA A 48 -4.10 -21.48 37.64
CA ALA A 48 -4.68 -22.82 37.54
C ALA A 48 -5.53 -22.92 36.27
N ASP A 49 -5.31 -24.03 35.58
CA ASP A 49 -6.03 -24.58 34.43
C ASP A 49 -7.55 -24.40 34.49
N LEU A 50 -8.17 -24.27 33.31
CA LEU A 50 -9.53 -24.78 33.08
C LEU A 50 -9.82 -24.98 31.59
N GLU A 51 -9.58 -26.21 31.15
CA GLU A 51 -10.29 -26.83 30.04
C GLU A 51 -11.77 -27.02 30.37
N SER A 52 -12.61 -26.82 29.34
CA SER A 52 -13.91 -27.46 29.08
C SER A 52 -15.03 -27.34 30.14
N LYS A 53 -16.17 -26.79 29.70
CA LYS A 53 -17.48 -27.45 29.86
C LYS A 53 -18.59 -26.72 29.10
N PHE A 54 -19.09 -27.42 28.09
CA PHE A 54 -20.44 -27.31 27.58
C PHE A 54 -21.45 -27.57 28.72
N HIS A 55 -22.44 -26.68 28.87
CA HIS A 55 -23.83 -27.07 29.14
C HIS A 55 -24.77 -25.97 28.65
N GLY A 56 -25.69 -26.38 27.77
CA GLY A 56 -26.76 -25.52 27.27
C GLY A 56 -27.89 -25.37 28.28
N THR A 57 -28.65 -24.30 28.06
CA THR A 57 -30.05 -24.19 28.46
C THR A 57 -30.78 -23.48 27.35
N ASP A 58 -31.77 -24.18 26.79
CA ASP A 58 -32.84 -23.66 25.94
C ASP A 58 -33.54 -22.48 26.60
N ASP A 59 -33.71 -21.39 25.85
CA ASP A 59 -34.90 -20.54 25.85
C ASP A 59 -34.91 -19.74 24.53
N GLN A 60 -35.82 -20.13 23.63
CA GLN A 60 -36.24 -19.38 22.42
C GLN A 60 -37.70 -18.93 22.64
N PRO A 61 -38.25 -17.91 21.95
CA PRO A 61 -37.63 -17.05 20.92
C PRO A 61 -37.91 -15.54 21.14
N LYS A 62 -36.99 -14.68 20.71
CA LYS A 62 -37.37 -13.36 20.17
C LYS A 62 -36.92 -13.34 18.73
N ASN A 63 -37.91 -13.36 17.83
CA ASN A 63 -37.77 -13.09 16.41
C ASN A 63 -37.00 -11.78 16.19
N ILE A 64 -35.70 -11.90 16.00
CA ILE A 64 -34.94 -10.97 15.17
C ILE A 64 -34.88 -11.67 13.83
N ILE A 65 -35.62 -11.13 12.87
CA ILE A 65 -35.45 -11.49 11.48
C ILE A 65 -34.04 -10.98 11.13
N ASN A 66 -33.05 -11.87 11.27
CA ASN A 66 -31.80 -11.73 10.56
C ASN A 66 -32.15 -11.97 9.09
N THR A 67 -32.38 -10.89 8.34
CA THR A 67 -32.15 -10.94 6.90
C THR A 67 -30.65 -11.13 6.72
N GLU A 68 -30.27 -12.39 6.56
CA GLU A 68 -29.00 -12.82 5.97
C GLU A 68 -28.88 -12.21 4.56
N GLU A 69 -28.49 -10.95 4.47
CA GLU A 69 -27.63 -10.45 3.40
C GLU A 69 -26.21 -10.37 3.97
N GLY A 70 -25.74 -11.52 4.48
CA GLY A 70 -24.31 -11.72 4.63
C GLY A 70 -23.70 -11.62 3.24
N SER A 71 -22.74 -10.70 3.10
CA SER A 71 -21.85 -10.54 1.95
C SER A 71 -21.76 -11.82 1.14
N ARG A 72 -22.30 -11.81 -0.09
CA ARG A 72 -22.26 -12.95 -1.02
C ARG A 72 -20.84 -13.34 -1.43
N ARG A 73 -19.80 -12.63 -0.93
CA ARG A 73 -18.40 -12.99 -1.15
C ARG A 73 -17.91 -13.93 -0.06
N THR A 74 -17.45 -15.09 -0.49
CA THR A 74 -16.45 -15.85 0.26
C THR A 74 -15.21 -14.97 0.38
N ALA A 75 -14.74 -14.71 1.61
CA ALA A 75 -13.55 -13.89 1.89
C ALA A 75 -12.24 -14.35 1.18
N ASN A 76 -12.28 -15.50 0.48
CA ASN A 76 -11.16 -16.13 -0.19
C ASN A 76 -11.49 -16.37 -1.67
N TYR A 77 -11.58 -15.30 -2.49
CA TYR A 77 -11.51 -15.46 -3.94
C TYR A 77 -10.18 -16.10 -4.33
N SER A 78 -10.23 -17.09 -5.23
CA SER A 78 -9.08 -17.87 -5.69
C SER A 78 -9.10 -18.13 -7.20
N GLY A 79 -9.90 -17.34 -7.94
CA GLY A 79 -9.92 -17.41 -9.40
C GLY A 79 -8.88 -16.47 -10.01
N PRO A 80 -8.96 -16.22 -11.33
CA PRO A 80 -8.03 -15.34 -12.00
C PRO A 80 -8.09 -13.90 -11.48
N THR A 81 -6.94 -13.24 -11.35
CA THR A 81 -6.89 -11.84 -10.89
C THR A 81 -6.66 -10.90 -12.06
N ILE A 82 -7.38 -9.78 -12.10
CA ILE A 82 -7.26 -8.70 -13.09
C ILE A 82 -6.11 -7.78 -12.71
N CYS A 83 -5.26 -7.48 -13.69
CA CYS A 83 -4.14 -6.59 -13.54
C CYS A 83 -4.09 -5.61 -14.73
N GLN A 84 -3.35 -4.51 -14.56
CA GLN A 84 -3.10 -3.53 -15.61
C GLN A 84 -1.60 -3.25 -15.73
N VAL A 85 -1.14 -3.08 -16.96
CA VAL A 85 0.16 -2.51 -17.26
C VAL A 85 0.02 -1.61 -18.48
N ASP A 86 0.41 -0.35 -18.35
CA ASP A 86 0.18 0.69 -19.36
C ASP A 86 -1.30 0.71 -19.82
N GLN A 87 -1.55 0.37 -21.09
CA GLN A 87 -2.89 0.26 -21.68
C GLN A 87 -3.39 -1.19 -21.86
N TYR A 88 -2.66 -2.17 -21.33
CA TYR A 88 -3.04 -3.58 -21.37
C TYR A 88 -3.74 -3.98 -20.08
N ILE A 89 -4.91 -4.61 -20.22
CA ILE A 89 -5.60 -5.29 -19.13
C ILE A 89 -5.36 -6.79 -19.32
N TYR A 90 -4.91 -7.48 -18.29
CA TYR A 90 -4.63 -8.90 -18.36
C TYR A 90 -5.12 -9.60 -17.10
N ASN A 91 -5.20 -10.94 -17.13
CA ASN A 91 -5.51 -11.73 -15.96
C ASN A 91 -4.41 -12.75 -15.65
N SER A 92 -4.39 -13.28 -14.41
CA SER A 92 -3.39 -14.27 -13.95
C SER A 92 -3.32 -15.57 -14.75
N ASP A 93 -4.30 -15.83 -15.62
CA ASP A 93 -4.29 -16.98 -16.52
C ASP A 93 -3.58 -16.67 -17.86
N GLY A 94 -3.06 -15.45 -18.03
CA GLY A 94 -2.34 -14.99 -19.22
C GLY A 94 -3.23 -14.48 -20.35
N LYS A 95 -4.54 -14.27 -20.11
CA LYS A 95 -5.41 -13.61 -21.09
C LYS A 95 -5.11 -12.11 -21.10
N ILE A 96 -5.08 -11.52 -22.29
CA ILE A 96 -4.80 -10.09 -22.49
C ILE A 96 -5.93 -9.46 -23.30
N LEU A 97 -6.46 -8.34 -22.81
CA LEU A 97 -7.43 -7.49 -23.49
C LEU A 97 -6.71 -6.28 -24.08
N LYS A 98 -6.78 -6.16 -25.42
CA LYS A 98 -6.06 -5.12 -26.19
C LYS A 98 -6.99 -4.05 -26.76
N ASP A 99 -8.31 -4.18 -26.55
CA ASP A 99 -9.32 -3.30 -27.17
C ASP A 99 -9.26 -1.85 -26.68
N PHE A 100 -8.60 -1.60 -25.54
CA PHE A 100 -8.44 -0.27 -24.93
C PHE A 100 -7.07 0.37 -25.21
N HIS A 101 -6.24 -0.26 -26.05
CA HIS A 101 -4.91 0.25 -26.39
C HIS A 101 -5.00 1.18 -27.62
N ASP A 102 -4.76 2.48 -27.41
CA ASP A 102 -4.79 3.51 -28.45
C ASP A 102 -3.42 4.15 -28.78
N GLY A 103 -2.38 3.83 -28.00
CA GLY A 103 -1.02 4.37 -28.16
C GLY A 103 -0.84 5.84 -27.77
N GLU A 104 -1.90 6.53 -27.32
CA GLU A 104 -1.85 7.94 -26.91
C GLU A 104 -1.86 8.12 -25.38
N ARG A 105 -2.49 7.19 -24.66
CA ARG A 105 -2.64 7.26 -23.20
C ARG A 105 -1.44 6.63 -22.46
N TYR A 106 -1.06 7.24 -21.34
CA TYR A 106 -0.06 6.64 -20.45
C TYR A 106 -0.64 5.52 -19.57
N TYR A 107 -1.96 5.52 -19.33
CA TYR A 107 -2.65 4.53 -18.49
C TYR A 107 -4.17 4.55 -18.77
N LEU A 108 -4.85 3.50 -18.32
CA LEU A 108 -6.31 3.41 -18.29
C LEU A 108 -6.85 3.86 -16.92
N ASP A 109 -7.94 4.63 -16.92
CA ASP A 109 -8.66 5.03 -15.72
C ASP A 109 -9.52 3.86 -15.20
N MET A 110 -8.83 2.85 -14.67
CA MET A 110 -9.41 1.63 -14.14
C MET A 110 -9.21 1.55 -12.63
N THR A 111 -10.27 1.17 -11.92
CA THR A 111 -10.22 0.78 -10.51
C THR A 111 -10.47 -0.71 -10.40
N VAL A 112 -9.69 -1.38 -9.56
CA VAL A 112 -9.76 -2.82 -9.33
C VAL A 112 -10.08 -3.04 -7.85
N ASN A 113 -10.97 -3.99 -7.55
CA ASN A 113 -11.31 -4.29 -6.16
C ASN A 113 -10.17 -5.09 -5.47
N ALA A 114 -10.22 -5.25 -4.14
CA ALA A 114 -9.06 -5.70 -3.37
C ALA A 114 -8.56 -7.14 -3.65
N ASP A 115 -9.43 -8.02 -4.14
CA ASP A 115 -9.05 -9.37 -4.56
C ASP A 115 -8.88 -9.52 -6.07
N ALA A 116 -8.90 -8.38 -6.78
CA ALA A 116 -8.72 -8.28 -8.22
C ALA A 116 -9.64 -9.19 -9.04
N SER A 117 -10.83 -9.53 -8.52
CA SER A 117 -11.81 -10.33 -9.26
C SER A 117 -12.69 -9.48 -10.19
N GLU A 118 -12.74 -8.17 -9.96
CA GLU A 118 -13.66 -7.23 -10.60
C GLU A 118 -12.98 -5.87 -10.78
N ALA A 119 -13.21 -5.25 -11.93
CA ALA A 119 -12.71 -3.92 -12.23
C ALA A 119 -13.78 -3.05 -12.90
N VAL A 120 -13.63 -1.74 -12.75
CA VAL A 120 -14.40 -0.72 -13.45
C VAL A 120 -13.47 0.21 -14.18
N LEU A 121 -13.72 0.41 -15.47
CA LEU A 121 -12.93 1.24 -16.37
C LEU A 121 -13.80 2.36 -16.95
N VAL A 122 -13.32 3.60 -16.88
CA VAL A 122 -13.89 4.72 -17.65
C VAL A 122 -13.05 4.92 -18.91
N TYR A 123 -13.65 4.73 -20.08
CA TYR A 123 -12.98 4.89 -21.37
C TYR A 123 -13.94 5.55 -22.37
N ASP A 124 -13.50 6.66 -22.98
CA ASP A 124 -14.30 7.48 -23.91
C ASP A 124 -15.69 7.88 -23.37
N ASN A 125 -15.75 8.27 -22.09
CA ASN A 125 -16.96 8.60 -21.34
C ASN A 125 -17.97 7.45 -21.20
N VAL A 126 -17.50 6.21 -21.29
CA VAL A 126 -18.29 5.00 -21.04
C VAL A 126 -17.68 4.24 -19.86
N CYS A 127 -18.52 3.85 -18.92
CA CYS A 127 -18.14 3.02 -17.79
C CYS A 127 -18.35 1.55 -18.14
N TYR A 128 -17.29 0.75 -18.04
CA TYR A 128 -17.29 -0.68 -18.28
C TYR A 128 -17.01 -1.44 -16.98
N TYR A 129 -17.76 -2.52 -16.76
CA TYR A 129 -17.41 -3.58 -15.83
C TYR A 129 -16.57 -4.64 -16.53
N ILE A 130 -15.50 -5.09 -15.86
CA ILE A 130 -14.63 -6.16 -16.32
C ILE A 130 -14.56 -7.22 -15.22
N ASP A 131 -14.87 -8.47 -15.56
CA ASP A 131 -14.70 -9.61 -14.65
C ASP A 131 -13.29 -10.23 -14.76
N ALA A 132 -12.96 -11.11 -13.82
CA ALA A 132 -11.71 -11.87 -13.77
C ALA A 132 -11.34 -12.63 -15.06
N GLU A 133 -12.34 -13.02 -15.86
CA GLU A 133 -12.16 -13.70 -17.13
C GLU A 133 -11.97 -12.70 -18.29
N LEU A 134 -11.85 -11.41 -17.98
CA LEU A 134 -11.79 -10.28 -18.91
C LEU A 134 -13.01 -10.21 -19.84
N ASN A 135 -14.19 -10.57 -19.36
CA ASN A 135 -15.43 -10.24 -20.05
C ASN A 135 -15.83 -8.80 -19.74
N VAL A 136 -16.18 -8.03 -20.77
CA VAL A 136 -16.48 -6.61 -20.67
C VAL A 136 -17.98 -6.39 -20.81
N THR A 137 -18.57 -5.60 -19.90
CA THR A 137 -19.98 -5.19 -19.93
C THR A 137 -20.10 -3.68 -19.75
N GLU A 138 -20.84 -3.00 -20.62
CA GLU A 138 -21.16 -1.58 -20.45
C GLU A 138 -22.13 -1.37 -19.27
N ILE A 139 -21.75 -0.53 -18.30
CA ILE A 139 -22.61 -0.12 -17.18
C ILE A 139 -23.43 1.11 -17.57
N ALA A 140 -22.76 2.15 -18.08
CA ALA A 140 -23.39 3.42 -18.40
C ALA A 140 -22.55 4.26 -19.39
N SER A 141 -23.23 5.02 -20.23
CA SER A 141 -22.66 6.06 -21.07
C SER A 141 -22.69 7.44 -20.39
N ASP A 142 -21.89 8.37 -20.92
CA ASP A 142 -21.76 9.77 -20.43
C ASP A 142 -21.27 9.82 -18.98
N VAL A 143 -20.28 8.98 -18.66
CA VAL A 143 -19.67 8.88 -17.33
C VAL A 143 -18.34 9.63 -17.32
N SER A 144 -18.19 10.55 -16.38
CA SER A 144 -16.94 11.31 -16.19
C SER A 144 -15.99 10.65 -15.19
N GLU A 145 -16.51 9.88 -14.24
CA GLU A 145 -15.74 9.27 -13.15
C GLU A 145 -16.51 8.06 -12.60
N ALA A 146 -15.79 6.99 -12.24
CA ALA A 146 -16.35 5.82 -11.60
C ALA A 146 -15.29 5.12 -10.73
N GLY A 147 -15.75 4.34 -9.76
CA GLY A 147 -14.85 3.53 -8.93
C GLY A 147 -15.56 2.35 -8.29
N ILE A 148 -14.90 1.20 -8.26
CA ILE A 148 -15.38 -0.02 -7.58
C ILE A 148 -15.04 0.01 -6.09
N CYS A 149 -15.85 -0.62 -5.23
CA CYS A 149 -15.52 -0.72 -3.82
C CYS A 149 -14.51 -1.83 -3.51
N PHE A 150 -13.89 -1.75 -2.33
CA PHE A 150 -12.91 -2.74 -1.84
C PHE A 150 -13.43 -4.18 -1.94
N ASP A 151 -14.65 -4.40 -1.47
CA ASP A 151 -15.32 -5.69 -1.49
C ASP A 151 -15.89 -6.04 -2.85
N GLY A 152 -15.79 -5.20 -3.87
CA GLY A 152 -16.48 -5.38 -5.16
C GLY A 152 -18.01 -5.54 -5.06
N GLY A 153 -18.63 -5.93 -6.17
CA GLY A 153 -20.08 -6.06 -6.33
C GLY A 153 -20.84 -4.72 -6.47
N TYR A 154 -20.23 -3.61 -6.09
CA TYR A 154 -20.77 -2.27 -6.27
C TYR A 154 -19.72 -1.30 -6.81
N CYS A 155 -20.17 -0.36 -7.62
CA CYS A 155 -19.38 0.79 -8.03
C CYS A 155 -20.20 2.07 -7.94
N TYR A 156 -19.53 3.21 -7.76
CA TYR A 156 -20.16 4.51 -7.98
C TYR A 156 -19.90 4.97 -9.42
N CYS A 157 -20.79 5.80 -9.96
CA CYS A 157 -20.59 6.48 -11.23
C CYS A 157 -21.10 7.91 -11.15
N ILE A 158 -20.36 8.84 -11.75
CA ILE A 158 -20.75 10.23 -11.96
C ILE A 158 -21.02 10.43 -13.45
N LYS A 159 -22.27 10.77 -13.79
CA LYS A 159 -22.67 11.06 -15.16
C LYS A 159 -22.73 12.55 -15.45
N GLY A 160 -22.44 12.91 -16.69
CA GLY A 160 -22.47 14.27 -17.21
C GLY A 160 -21.11 14.96 -17.23
N GLU A 161 -21.08 16.17 -17.79
CA GLU A 161 -19.85 16.96 -17.94
C GLU A 161 -19.35 17.48 -16.60
N VAL A 162 -18.04 17.31 -16.35
CA VAL A 162 -17.36 17.74 -15.12
C VAL A 162 -17.58 19.24 -14.86
N GLY A 163 -17.98 19.59 -13.64
CA GLY A 163 -18.12 21.00 -13.24
C GLY A 163 -19.47 21.63 -13.60
N THR A 164 -20.41 20.84 -14.14
CA THR A 164 -21.75 21.32 -14.52
C THR A 164 -22.79 20.99 -13.44
N PRO A 165 -23.88 21.77 -13.31
CA PRO A 165 -24.91 21.52 -12.30
C PRO A 165 -25.81 20.30 -12.61
N ASP A 166 -25.63 19.68 -13.77
CA ASP A 166 -26.47 18.60 -14.30
C ASP A 166 -25.87 17.22 -14.04
N GLN A 167 -24.77 17.10 -13.29
CA GLN A 167 -24.16 15.81 -13.01
C GLN A 167 -25.05 14.97 -12.07
N GLU A 168 -25.02 13.66 -12.28
CA GLU A 168 -25.78 12.67 -11.49
C GLU A 168 -24.84 11.64 -10.90
N LEU A 169 -24.92 11.44 -9.57
CA LEU A 169 -24.17 10.40 -8.85
C LEU A 169 -25.11 9.27 -8.46
N PHE A 170 -24.71 8.03 -8.74
CA PHE A 170 -25.42 6.82 -8.33
C PHE A 170 -24.46 5.70 -7.92
N ILE A 171 -24.97 4.74 -7.15
CA ILE A 171 -24.34 3.44 -6.95
C ILE A 171 -24.97 2.44 -7.92
N TYR A 172 -24.16 1.61 -8.55
CA TYR A 172 -24.59 0.48 -9.37
C TYR A 172 -24.26 -0.83 -8.65
N ASP A 173 -25.28 -1.69 -8.50
CA ASP A 173 -25.12 -3.07 -8.06
C ASP A 173 -24.83 -3.94 -9.29
N ILE A 174 -23.59 -4.44 -9.36
CA ILE A 174 -23.06 -5.17 -10.51
C ILE A 174 -23.83 -6.48 -10.74
N TRP A 175 -24.16 -7.18 -9.66
CA TRP A 175 -24.75 -8.51 -9.75
C TRP A 175 -26.25 -8.48 -10.02
N ASN A 176 -26.96 -7.51 -9.44
CA ASN A 176 -28.39 -7.33 -9.66
C ASN A 176 -28.70 -6.40 -10.86
N GLN A 177 -27.68 -5.71 -11.39
CA GLN A 177 -27.79 -4.76 -12.49
C GLN A 177 -28.80 -3.64 -12.21
N THR A 178 -28.75 -3.10 -11.00
CA THR A 178 -29.66 -2.05 -10.52
C THR A 178 -28.89 -0.80 -10.10
N THR A 179 -29.49 0.37 -10.33
CA THR A 179 -28.92 1.67 -9.96
C THR A 179 -29.69 2.31 -8.80
N GLU A 180 -28.98 2.83 -7.81
CA GLU A 180 -29.54 3.68 -6.75
C GLU A 180 -29.05 5.14 -6.92
N PRO A 181 -29.93 6.08 -7.31
CA PRO A 181 -29.55 7.48 -7.49
C PRO A 181 -29.32 8.16 -6.13
N LEU A 182 -28.16 8.81 -5.97
CA LEU A 182 -27.77 9.43 -4.70
C LEU A 182 -27.89 10.96 -4.69
N SER A 183 -27.44 11.62 -5.76
CA SER A 183 -27.39 13.09 -5.81
C SER A 183 -27.42 13.62 -7.24
N LYS A 184 -27.86 14.87 -7.38
CA LYS A 184 -27.74 15.67 -8.61
C LYS A 184 -27.16 17.04 -8.28
N GLY A 185 -26.26 17.54 -9.10
CA GLY A 185 -25.60 18.84 -8.89
C GLY A 185 -24.22 18.90 -9.53
N ASN A 186 -23.39 19.83 -9.06
CA ASN A 186 -22.00 19.94 -9.48
C ASN A 186 -21.12 19.06 -8.57
N ILE A 187 -20.71 17.91 -9.08
CA ILE A 187 -20.02 16.85 -8.34
C ILE A 187 -18.60 16.73 -8.89
N ILE A 188 -17.62 17.06 -8.05
CA ILE A 188 -16.22 17.23 -8.49
C ILE A 188 -15.34 16.02 -8.16
N GLY A 189 -15.80 15.13 -7.26
CA GLY A 189 -15.13 13.87 -6.97
C GLY A 189 -15.87 13.06 -5.93
N ALA A 190 -15.67 11.74 -5.93
CA ALA A 190 -16.31 10.82 -5.00
C ALA A 190 -15.41 9.66 -4.56
N CYS A 191 -15.73 9.07 -3.41
CA CYS A 191 -15.17 7.79 -2.99
C CYS A 191 -16.27 6.91 -2.39
N ILE A 192 -16.18 5.61 -2.64
CA ILE A 192 -17.13 4.60 -2.18
C ILE A 192 -16.57 3.84 -0.98
N SER A 193 -17.43 3.53 -0.01
CA SER A 193 -17.06 2.76 1.17
C SER A 193 -16.63 1.34 0.79
N PRO A 194 -15.82 0.67 1.62
CA PRO A 194 -15.33 -0.68 1.34
C PRO A 194 -16.42 -1.71 0.99
N ASN A 195 -17.60 -1.62 1.60
CA ASN A 195 -18.74 -2.50 1.28
C ASN A 195 -19.62 -2.06 0.10
N GLY A 196 -19.32 -0.91 -0.53
CA GLY A 196 -20.07 -0.42 -1.68
C GLY A 196 -21.35 0.35 -1.40
N ARG A 197 -21.77 0.50 -0.14
CA ARG A 197 -23.11 1.01 0.20
C ARG A 197 -23.16 2.50 0.50
N VAL A 198 -22.03 3.14 0.78
CA VAL A 198 -21.93 4.57 1.10
C VAL A 198 -20.98 5.24 0.12
N VAL A 199 -21.32 6.44 -0.33
CA VAL A 199 -20.42 7.30 -1.09
C VAL A 199 -20.25 8.62 -0.35
N ALA A 200 -19.00 9.07 -0.20
CA ALA A 200 -18.67 10.45 0.15
C ALA A 200 -18.31 11.20 -1.13
N PHE A 201 -18.77 12.45 -1.26
CA PHE A 201 -18.53 13.24 -2.46
C PHE A 201 -18.46 14.73 -2.17
N TYR A 202 -17.74 15.46 -3.04
CA TYR A 202 -17.69 16.91 -3.03
C TYR A 202 -18.80 17.49 -3.92
N ASP A 203 -19.68 18.31 -3.33
CA ASP A 203 -20.75 19.06 -4.01
C ASP A 203 -20.43 20.57 -3.99
N HIS A 204 -20.31 21.19 -5.17
CA HIS A 204 -20.15 22.63 -5.32
C HIS A 204 -21.42 23.32 -5.82
N THR A 205 -22.41 23.46 -4.95
CA THR A 205 -23.63 24.24 -5.22
C THR A 205 -23.66 25.51 -4.36
N GLY A 206 -22.79 26.47 -4.71
CA GLY A 206 -22.69 27.80 -4.10
C GLY A 206 -21.88 27.86 -2.80
N THR A 207 -21.71 26.74 -2.09
CA THR A 207 -20.82 26.60 -0.94
C THR A 207 -20.24 25.20 -0.94
N ASP A 208 -18.93 25.12 -0.72
CA ASP A 208 -18.16 23.87 -0.69
C ASP A 208 -18.65 23.00 0.46
N ARG A 209 -18.96 21.74 0.15
CA ARG A 209 -19.44 20.78 1.14
C ARG A 209 -18.99 19.38 0.79
N ILE A 210 -18.78 18.59 1.84
CA ILE A 210 -18.70 17.14 1.77
C ILE A 210 -20.07 16.58 2.07
N CYS A 211 -20.57 15.70 1.22
CA CYS A 211 -21.81 14.96 1.44
C CYS A 211 -21.51 13.47 1.59
N THR A 212 -22.31 12.77 2.37
CA THR A 212 -22.39 11.31 2.34
C THR A 212 -23.80 10.89 1.98
N ALA A 213 -23.96 9.86 1.16
CA ALA A 213 -25.24 9.26 0.80
C ALA A 213 -25.04 7.78 0.45
N GLY A 214 -26.09 6.96 0.51
CA GLY A 214 -25.94 5.53 0.23
C GLY A 214 -27.23 4.73 0.27
N ILE A 215 -27.11 3.44 0.01
CA ILE A 215 -28.22 2.47 0.05
C ILE A 215 -28.63 2.26 1.51
N ASP A 216 -29.85 2.70 1.85
CA ASP A 216 -30.39 2.73 3.21
C ASP A 216 -29.62 3.64 4.19
N ILE A 217 -28.90 4.65 3.68
CA ILE A 217 -28.11 5.60 4.48
C ILE A 217 -28.63 7.02 4.24
N GLU A 218 -29.01 7.70 5.32
CA GLU A 218 -29.49 9.08 5.26
C GLU A 218 -28.37 10.03 4.82
N LYS A 219 -28.69 10.96 3.90
CA LYS A 219 -27.73 11.94 3.42
C LYS A 219 -27.28 12.87 4.54
N LYS A 220 -25.97 12.97 4.76
CA LYS A 220 -25.36 13.99 5.63
C LYS A 220 -24.59 15.02 4.81
N THR A 221 -24.37 16.18 5.39
CA THR A 221 -23.68 17.30 4.72
C THR A 221 -22.85 18.07 5.73
N TYR A 222 -21.61 18.34 5.35
CA TYR A 222 -20.60 19.04 6.13
C TYR A 222 -20.09 20.20 5.30
N ILE A 223 -20.26 21.43 5.81
CA ILE A 223 -19.75 22.63 5.15
C ILE A 223 -18.24 22.67 5.36
N THR A 224 -17.48 22.85 4.28
CA THR A 224 -16.03 23.00 4.34
C THR A 224 -15.64 24.47 4.17
N GLU A 225 -14.47 24.84 4.68
CA GLU A 225 -13.97 26.22 4.53
C GLU A 225 -13.43 26.46 3.12
N TYR A 226 -12.83 25.42 2.53
CA TYR A 226 -12.29 25.45 1.17
C TYR A 226 -12.68 24.18 0.41
N SER A 227 -12.17 24.06 -0.82
CA SER A 227 -12.50 22.95 -1.71
C SER A 227 -11.89 21.64 -1.19
N PRO A 228 -12.74 20.64 -0.86
CA PRO A 228 -12.28 19.36 -0.36
C PRO A 228 -11.98 18.39 -1.51
N SER A 229 -11.09 17.44 -1.26
CA SER A 229 -10.97 16.19 -2.02
C SER A 229 -11.19 15.02 -1.06
N VAL A 230 -12.30 14.31 -1.26
CA VAL A 230 -12.66 13.14 -0.46
C VAL A 230 -11.73 11.97 -0.81
N ILE A 231 -11.23 11.28 0.21
CA ILE A 231 -10.28 10.17 0.05
C ILE A 231 -10.98 8.86 0.38
N ALA A 232 -11.56 8.75 1.57
CA ALA A 232 -12.20 7.51 2.01
C ALA A 232 -13.37 7.77 2.95
N VAL A 233 -14.30 6.80 3.01
CA VAL A 233 -15.46 6.83 3.89
C VAL A 233 -15.73 5.45 4.49
N SER A 234 -16.07 5.40 5.78
CA SER A 234 -16.46 4.14 6.43
C SER A 234 -17.83 3.65 5.96
N ASN A 235 -18.08 2.35 6.13
CA ASN A 235 -19.34 1.69 5.74
C ASN A 235 -20.60 2.26 6.41
N ASP A 236 -20.45 2.98 7.52
CA ASP A 236 -21.52 3.61 8.29
C ASP A 236 -21.51 5.15 8.20
N ALA A 237 -20.65 5.71 7.33
CA ALA A 237 -20.45 7.15 7.15
C ALA A 237 -20.03 7.91 8.43
N THR A 238 -19.50 7.22 9.45
CA THR A 238 -19.02 7.85 10.69
C THR A 238 -17.60 8.41 10.56
N MET A 239 -16.81 7.88 9.63
CA MET A 239 -15.47 8.33 9.30
C MET A 239 -15.41 8.81 7.86
N ILE A 240 -14.88 10.01 7.63
CA ILE A 240 -14.60 10.56 6.30
C ILE A 240 -13.20 11.17 6.31
N TYR A 241 -12.31 10.73 5.43
CA TYR A 241 -10.98 11.29 5.26
C TYR A 241 -10.94 12.18 4.02
N PHE A 242 -10.34 13.37 4.14
CA PHE A 242 -10.29 14.32 3.03
C PHE A 242 -9.10 15.28 3.15
N ASN A 243 -8.64 15.74 1.99
CA ASN A 243 -7.78 16.90 1.89
C ASN A 243 -8.64 18.16 1.71
N GLU A 244 -8.21 19.28 2.27
CA GLU A 244 -8.81 20.58 2.03
C GLU A 244 -7.73 21.54 1.52
N TYR A 245 -7.96 22.09 0.32
CA TYR A 245 -6.98 22.89 -0.40
C TYR A 245 -7.29 24.37 -0.29
N SER A 246 -6.31 25.17 0.13
CA SER A 246 -6.47 26.63 0.23
C SER A 246 -5.29 27.36 -0.39
N SER A 247 -5.46 28.66 -0.69
CA SER A 247 -4.38 29.48 -1.25
C SER A 247 -3.14 29.64 -0.36
N SER A 248 -3.24 29.33 0.94
CA SER A 248 -2.17 29.54 1.90
C SER A 248 -1.68 28.27 2.58
N LYS A 249 -2.50 27.21 2.62
CA LYS A 249 -2.17 25.95 3.30
C LYS A 249 -3.13 24.82 2.95
N ASP A 250 -2.60 23.68 2.59
CA ASP A 250 -3.37 22.44 2.46
C ASP A 250 -3.43 21.73 3.82
N CYS A 251 -4.57 21.12 4.13
CA CYS A 251 -4.76 20.37 5.37
C CYS A 251 -5.32 18.99 5.08
N PHE A 252 -4.80 17.99 5.76
CA PHE A 252 -5.37 16.65 5.78
C PHE A 252 -6.22 16.50 7.06
N LYS A 253 -7.48 16.12 6.89
CA LYS A 253 -8.49 16.10 7.95
C LYS A 253 -9.30 14.81 7.90
N CYS A 254 -9.99 14.53 9.00
CA CYS A 254 -11.10 13.61 8.99
C CYS A 254 -12.33 14.20 9.71
N ILE A 255 -13.50 13.70 9.35
CA ILE A 255 -14.69 13.77 10.20
C ILE A 255 -14.77 12.45 10.95
N ASP A 256 -14.71 12.50 12.27
CA ASP A 256 -14.81 11.37 13.20
C ASP A 256 -16.06 11.56 14.07
N HIS A 257 -17.09 10.76 13.80
CA HIS A 257 -18.39 10.84 14.50
C HIS A 257 -18.93 12.29 14.55
N GLU A 258 -18.99 12.95 13.39
CA GLU A 258 -19.47 14.32 13.20
C GLU A 258 -18.54 15.43 13.74
N GLN A 259 -17.38 15.08 14.28
CA GLN A 259 -16.36 16.05 14.71
C GLN A 259 -15.24 16.13 13.67
N GLU A 260 -14.93 17.33 13.21
CA GLU A 260 -13.75 17.54 12.37
C GLU A 260 -12.48 17.47 13.23
N ILE A 261 -11.57 16.58 12.83
CA ILE A 261 -10.25 16.40 13.42
C ILE A 261 -9.21 16.73 12.36
N LYS A 262 -8.28 17.61 12.72
CA LYS A 262 -7.13 17.92 11.88
C LYS A 262 -6.03 16.87 12.09
N LEU A 263 -5.65 16.17 11.01
CA LEU A 263 -4.64 15.11 11.05
C LEU A 263 -3.26 15.62 10.63
N SER A 264 -3.19 16.46 9.59
CA SER A 264 -1.95 17.12 9.20
C SER A 264 -2.18 18.51 8.60
N GLU A 265 -1.12 19.29 8.68
CA GLU A 265 -0.97 20.64 8.14
C GLU A 265 0.11 20.71 7.06
N LYS A 266 0.62 19.53 6.67
CA LYS A 266 1.71 19.33 5.74
C LYS A 266 1.21 18.54 4.54
N TYR A 267 1.99 18.62 3.47
CA TYR A 267 1.76 17.81 2.29
C TYR A 267 1.83 16.33 2.67
N LEU A 268 0.77 15.60 2.34
CA LEU A 268 0.65 14.17 2.57
C LEU A 268 1.46 13.45 1.49
N LEU A 269 2.36 12.57 1.91
CA LEU A 269 3.19 11.78 1.00
C LEU A 269 2.52 10.45 0.68
N GLU A 270 2.03 9.77 1.71
CA GLU A 270 1.53 8.39 1.60
C GLU A 270 0.53 8.09 2.73
N LEU A 271 -0.47 7.25 2.50
CA LEU A 271 -1.41 6.81 3.53
C LEU A 271 -1.97 5.40 3.33
N TYR A 272 -2.32 4.77 4.46
CA TYR A 272 -2.90 3.44 4.55
C TYR A 272 -4.05 3.44 5.54
N LEU A 273 -5.21 2.94 5.10
CA LEU A 273 -6.41 2.82 5.90
C LEU A 273 -6.74 1.35 6.12
N THR A 274 -7.24 1.00 7.30
CA THR A 274 -7.89 -0.31 7.49
C THR A 274 -9.16 -0.40 6.62
N LYS A 275 -9.58 -1.60 6.27
CA LYS A 275 -10.86 -1.85 5.58
C LYS A 275 -12.07 -1.30 6.32
N ALA A 276 -12.02 -1.14 7.64
CA ALA A 276 -13.09 -0.50 8.40
C ALA A 276 -13.06 1.04 8.31
N CYS A 277 -11.98 1.62 7.78
CA CYS A 277 -11.66 3.05 7.84
C CYS A 277 -11.66 3.62 9.27
N ASP A 278 -11.37 2.78 10.27
CA ASP A 278 -11.34 3.16 11.68
C ASP A 278 -9.92 3.51 12.15
N GLN A 279 -8.91 3.18 11.36
CA GLN A 279 -7.50 3.39 11.64
C GLN A 279 -6.77 3.82 10.35
N ILE A 280 -5.78 4.69 10.53
CA ILE A 280 -4.92 5.19 9.46
C ILE A 280 -3.46 5.23 9.93
N MET A 281 -2.56 4.85 9.03
CA MET A 281 -1.13 5.14 9.12
C MET A 281 -0.75 5.99 7.92
N TYR A 282 -0.04 7.09 8.13
CA TYR A 282 0.27 8.03 7.06
C TYR A 282 1.59 8.74 7.30
N MET A 283 2.19 9.21 6.22
CA MET A 283 3.43 9.96 6.23
C MET A 283 3.23 11.33 5.60
N ASP A 284 3.74 12.35 6.28
CA ASP A 284 3.89 13.69 5.75
C ASP A 284 5.35 14.14 5.94
N ASN A 285 5.67 15.36 5.54
CA ASN A 285 7.03 15.92 5.65
C ASN A 285 7.61 16.04 7.07
N ASP A 286 6.83 15.78 8.13
CA ASP A 286 7.27 15.79 9.53
C ASP A 286 7.32 14.38 10.15
N GLY A 287 7.09 13.32 9.37
CA GLY A 287 7.24 11.94 9.83
C GLY A 287 5.96 11.11 9.78
N VAL A 288 6.11 9.85 10.22
CA VAL A 288 5.05 8.85 10.21
C VAL A 288 4.12 9.01 11.41
N LYS A 289 2.82 8.97 11.14
CA LYS A 289 1.75 9.18 12.12
C LYS A 289 0.71 8.07 12.04
N TYR A 290 0.08 7.81 13.16
CA TYR A 290 -1.02 6.87 13.31
C TYR A 290 -2.21 7.56 13.95
N TYR A 291 -3.41 7.27 13.46
CA TYR A 291 -4.64 7.73 14.07
C TYR A 291 -5.69 6.62 14.07
N LYS A 292 -6.51 6.61 15.13
CA LYS A 292 -7.65 5.71 15.29
C LYS A 292 -8.87 6.55 15.69
N ALA A 293 -10.03 6.20 15.14
CA ALA A 293 -11.30 6.81 15.47
C ALA A 293 -11.50 6.90 17.00
N GLY A 294 -11.93 8.06 17.48
CA GLY A 294 -12.15 8.37 18.89
C GLY A 294 -10.91 8.82 19.67
N ASN A 295 -9.69 8.82 19.10
CA ASN A 295 -8.48 9.22 19.83
C ASN A 295 -8.30 10.73 20.02
N GLY A 296 -9.14 11.57 19.39
CA GLY A 296 -9.07 13.04 19.47
C GLY A 296 -7.91 13.70 18.72
N GLY A 297 -6.90 12.94 18.25
CA GLY A 297 -5.80 13.42 17.42
C GLY A 297 -4.79 12.32 17.06
N PRO A 298 -3.87 12.59 16.12
CA PRO A 298 -2.87 11.62 15.67
C PRO A 298 -1.74 11.42 16.69
N THR A 299 -1.17 10.23 16.71
CA THR A 299 0.05 9.86 17.42
C THR A 299 1.23 9.86 16.44
N ILE A 300 2.32 10.52 16.78
CA ILE A 300 3.56 10.49 15.99
C ILE A 300 4.30 9.19 16.32
N LEU A 301 4.60 8.40 15.29
CA LEU A 301 5.37 7.15 15.43
C LEU A 301 6.88 7.42 15.31
N THR A 302 7.26 8.21 14.32
CA THR A 302 8.62 8.74 14.14
C THR A 302 8.55 10.12 13.50
N GLU A 303 9.51 10.99 13.82
CA GLU A 303 9.72 12.27 13.15
C GLU A 303 10.67 12.15 11.94
N ASP A 304 11.18 10.93 11.70
CA ASP A 304 12.02 10.62 10.54
C ASP A 304 11.18 10.52 9.26
N THR A 305 11.75 11.01 8.18
CA THR A 305 11.15 11.05 6.84
C THR A 305 12.16 10.72 5.74
N GLU A 306 13.46 10.63 6.05
CA GLU A 306 14.47 10.42 5.01
C GLU A 306 14.39 8.98 4.50
N ASP A 307 14.01 8.85 3.22
CA ASP A 307 13.96 7.60 2.46
C ASP A 307 13.09 6.47 3.04
N LEU A 308 12.15 6.78 3.93
CA LEU A 308 11.19 5.80 4.45
C LEU A 308 10.10 5.47 3.42
N LYS A 309 9.81 4.19 3.27
CA LYS A 309 8.70 3.65 2.47
C LYS A 309 7.93 2.60 3.24
N PHE A 310 6.64 2.47 2.95
CA PHE A 310 5.83 1.38 3.49
C PHE A 310 5.68 0.27 2.46
N ASP A 311 5.63 -0.96 2.96
CA ASP A 311 5.26 -2.13 2.18
C ASP A 311 4.11 -2.87 2.84
N ILE A 312 3.16 -3.29 2.00
CA ILE A 312 2.13 -4.26 2.40
C ILE A 312 2.75 -5.64 2.36
N ALA A 313 3.38 -6.01 3.48
CA ALA A 313 4.04 -7.29 3.69
C ALA A 313 3.05 -8.43 4.03
N GLY A 314 1.77 -8.12 4.23
CA GLY A 314 0.69 -9.10 4.42
C GLY A 314 -0.69 -8.53 4.11
N GLY A 315 -1.64 -9.41 3.76
CA GLY A 315 -3.02 -9.02 3.42
C GLY A 315 -3.20 -8.56 1.98
N LYS A 316 -4.37 -7.97 1.69
CA LYS A 316 -4.74 -7.40 0.38
C LYS A 316 -4.78 -5.88 0.48
N LYS A 317 -4.37 -5.18 -0.56
CA LYS A 317 -4.50 -3.72 -0.66
C LYS A 317 -5.30 -3.33 -1.89
N MET A 318 -5.94 -2.17 -1.83
CA MET A 318 -6.60 -1.55 -2.96
C MET A 318 -6.18 -0.08 -3.03
N PRO A 319 -5.66 0.40 -4.18
CA PRO A 319 -5.40 1.82 -4.37
C PRO A 319 -6.71 2.61 -4.38
N ILE A 320 -6.75 3.71 -3.64
CA ILE A 320 -7.91 4.62 -3.54
C ILE A 320 -7.92 5.62 -4.69
N SER A 321 -6.73 5.97 -5.18
CA SER A 321 -6.52 6.98 -6.20
C SER A 321 -5.42 6.52 -7.14
N PHE A 322 -5.58 6.84 -8.42
CA PHE A 322 -4.62 6.47 -9.45
C PHE A 322 -3.25 7.17 -9.30
N PHE A 323 -3.21 8.37 -8.70
CA PHE A 323 -2.02 9.23 -8.68
C PHE A 323 -1.39 9.42 -7.31
N SER A 324 -1.92 8.77 -6.28
CA SER A 324 -1.40 8.92 -4.92
C SER A 324 -1.26 7.58 -4.26
N ASP A 325 -0.20 7.43 -3.48
CA ASP A 325 0.11 6.24 -2.69
C ASP A 325 -0.84 6.14 -1.48
N HIS A 326 -2.13 5.99 -1.78
CA HIS A 326 -3.21 5.92 -0.83
C HIS A 326 -3.93 4.60 -0.97
N TYR A 327 -3.93 3.80 0.09
CA TYR A 327 -4.44 2.43 0.03
C TYR A 327 -5.45 2.13 1.14
N ILE A 328 -6.45 1.32 0.83
CA ILE A 328 -7.20 0.56 1.84
C ILE A 328 -6.56 -0.82 1.94
N VAL A 329 -6.41 -1.34 3.16
CA VAL A 329 -5.76 -2.62 3.45
C VAL A 329 -6.73 -3.53 4.18
N ASP A 330 -6.84 -4.79 3.74
CA ASP A 330 -7.63 -5.83 4.42
C ASP A 330 -6.92 -6.27 5.71
N THR A 331 -7.02 -5.42 6.72
CA THR A 331 -6.45 -5.68 8.03
C THR A 331 -7.25 -5.01 9.14
N ASN A 332 -7.20 -5.62 10.32
CA ASN A 332 -7.68 -5.03 11.57
C ASN A 332 -6.56 -4.29 12.33
N SER A 333 -5.29 -4.52 11.95
CA SER A 333 -4.10 -4.02 12.61
C SER A 333 -2.94 -3.90 11.63
N PHE A 334 -2.31 -2.72 11.55
CA PHE A 334 -1.16 -2.53 10.66
C PHE A 334 0.05 -3.41 11.04
N SER A 335 0.14 -3.88 12.29
CA SER A 335 1.18 -4.86 12.70
C SER A 335 1.11 -6.19 11.96
N ASP A 336 -0.05 -6.56 11.42
CA ASP A 336 -0.27 -7.84 10.75
C ASP A 336 -0.20 -7.72 9.22
N ALA A 337 -0.05 -6.51 8.69
CA ALA A 337 -0.14 -6.26 7.25
C ALA A 337 1.00 -5.39 6.69
N MET A 338 1.66 -4.59 7.53
CA MET A 338 2.60 -3.56 7.06
C MET A 338 3.98 -3.72 7.67
N MET A 339 4.97 -3.37 6.87
CA MET A 339 6.34 -3.12 7.29
C MET A 339 6.80 -1.78 6.69
N MET A 340 7.91 -1.26 7.19
CA MET A 340 8.48 -0.01 6.73
C MET A 340 9.99 -0.20 6.55
N HIS A 341 10.57 0.44 5.55
CA HIS A 341 12.01 0.33 5.31
C HIS A 341 12.60 1.63 4.80
N SER A 342 13.91 1.76 4.96
CA SER A 342 14.75 2.67 4.19
C SER A 342 15.72 1.86 3.33
N PHE A 343 16.75 2.51 2.79
CA PHE A 343 17.84 1.80 2.13
C PHE A 343 18.65 0.90 3.10
N ASP A 344 18.88 1.40 4.32
CA ASP A 344 19.77 0.79 5.32
C ASP A 344 19.02 0.08 6.45
N ASP A 345 17.74 0.38 6.67
CA ASP A 345 16.98 -0.18 7.78
C ASP A 345 15.65 -0.82 7.38
N CYS A 346 15.27 -1.84 8.15
CA CYS A 346 13.98 -2.49 8.05
C CYS A 346 13.25 -2.46 9.39
N TYR A 347 11.95 -2.15 9.35
CA TYR A 347 11.12 -1.92 10.52
C TYR A 347 9.82 -2.74 10.46
N ALA A 348 9.48 -3.38 11.58
CA ALA A 348 8.18 -3.99 11.80
C ALA A 348 7.32 -3.11 12.73
N PHE A 349 6.00 -3.24 12.61
CA PHE A 349 5.06 -2.63 13.55
C PHE A 349 4.60 -3.64 14.60
N SER A 350 4.45 -3.21 15.85
CA SER A 350 3.95 -4.06 16.95
C SER A 350 2.87 -3.39 17.79
N GLY A 351 1.84 -4.15 18.14
CA GLY A 351 0.77 -3.78 19.06
C GLY A 351 -0.39 -2.99 18.43
N ASN A 352 -1.50 -2.87 19.18
CA ASN A 352 -2.74 -2.24 18.69
C ASN A 352 -2.60 -0.74 18.38
N THR A 353 -1.74 -0.05 19.13
CA THR A 353 -1.22 1.26 18.73
C THR A 353 0.19 0.99 18.24
N PRO A 354 0.44 1.07 16.93
CA PRO A 354 1.69 0.62 16.34
C PRO A 354 2.90 1.24 17.03
N LYS A 355 3.89 0.41 17.32
CA LYS A 355 5.25 0.83 17.67
C LYS A 355 6.21 0.31 16.61
N ILE A 356 7.19 1.13 16.25
CA ILE A 356 8.23 0.80 15.30
C ILE A 356 9.30 -0.06 16.00
N ILE A 357 9.64 -1.20 15.42
CA ILE A 357 10.70 -2.11 15.85
C ILE A 357 11.70 -2.25 14.70
N CYS A 358 12.92 -1.71 14.88
CA CYS A 358 13.99 -1.89 13.91
C CYS A 358 14.52 -3.33 13.96
N LEU A 359 14.40 -4.06 12.85
CA LEU A 359 14.86 -5.44 12.69
C LEU A 359 16.38 -5.51 12.49
N THR A 360 16.96 -4.46 11.92
CA THR A 360 18.37 -4.38 11.50
C THR A 360 19.26 -3.67 12.52
N LYS A 361 18.72 -3.26 13.68
CA LYS A 361 19.37 -2.39 14.68
C LYS A 361 20.77 -2.84 15.15
N ASP A 362 21.07 -4.14 15.09
CA ASP A 362 22.32 -4.74 15.57
C ASP A 362 23.22 -5.19 14.39
N ASP A 363 22.91 -4.79 13.15
CA ASP A 363 23.62 -5.14 11.91
C ASP A 363 23.69 -3.93 10.96
N GLU A 364 24.66 -3.04 11.19
CA GLU A 364 24.84 -1.78 10.45
C GLU A 364 25.23 -1.96 8.98
N GLU A 365 25.58 -3.18 8.55
CA GLU A 365 25.98 -3.47 7.15
C GLU A 365 24.83 -4.05 6.32
N ALA A 366 23.71 -4.39 6.97
CA ALA A 366 22.54 -4.95 6.32
C ALA A 366 21.88 -3.91 5.39
N LYS A 367 21.53 -4.34 4.18
CA LYS A 367 20.93 -3.49 3.13
C LYS A 367 20.19 -4.31 2.08
N TYR A 368 19.48 -3.61 1.18
CA TYR A 368 18.73 -4.19 0.05
C TYR A 368 17.68 -5.20 0.52
N PHE A 369 16.70 -4.75 1.29
CA PHE A 369 15.75 -5.64 1.95
C PHE A 369 14.59 -6.07 1.04
N GLN A 370 14.19 -7.34 1.19
CA GLN A 370 12.86 -7.82 0.83
C GLN A 370 12.11 -8.24 2.09
N MET A 371 10.81 -7.96 2.16
CA MET A 371 10.01 -8.07 3.39
C MET A 371 8.75 -8.89 3.18
N ALA A 372 8.34 -9.62 4.21
CA ALA A 372 7.07 -10.35 4.26
C ALA A 372 6.62 -10.61 5.69
N ILE A 373 5.31 -10.71 5.90
CA ILE A 373 4.72 -11.22 7.14
C ILE A 373 4.43 -12.71 6.95
N THR A 374 5.22 -13.53 7.61
CA THR A 374 5.18 -14.99 7.50
C THR A 374 4.53 -15.63 8.72
N ALA A 375 4.43 -16.96 8.75
CA ALA A 375 4.02 -17.71 9.94
C ALA A 375 4.96 -17.51 11.15
N GLU A 376 6.20 -17.08 10.92
CA GLU A 376 7.19 -16.75 11.97
C GLU A 376 7.03 -15.30 12.48
N GLY A 377 6.12 -14.51 11.90
CA GLY A 377 5.96 -13.07 12.13
C GLY A 377 6.55 -12.23 10.98
N PRO A 378 6.76 -10.92 11.20
CA PRO A 378 7.47 -10.05 10.26
C PRO A 378 8.90 -10.55 9.99
N VAL A 379 9.26 -10.62 8.72
CA VAL A 379 10.55 -11.11 8.23
C VAL A 379 11.11 -10.13 7.21
N CYS A 380 12.42 -9.92 7.26
CA CYS A 380 13.14 -9.37 6.12
C CYS A 380 14.40 -10.18 5.79
N ILE A 381 14.75 -10.20 4.50
CA ILE A 381 16.00 -10.76 3.99
C ILE A 381 16.79 -9.60 3.38
N GLY A 382 18.09 -9.55 3.63
CA GLY A 382 18.99 -8.56 3.05
C GLY A 382 20.41 -9.12 2.89
N SER A 383 21.32 -8.29 2.39
CA SER A 383 22.75 -8.62 2.29
C SER A 383 23.54 -7.90 3.38
N SER A 384 24.47 -8.59 4.06
CA SER A 384 25.34 -8.04 5.13
C SER A 384 26.68 -8.78 5.13
N ASP A 385 27.81 -8.07 5.03
CA ASP A 385 29.20 -8.61 5.01
C ASP A 385 29.39 -9.89 4.16
N GLY A 386 28.83 -9.90 2.94
CA GLY A 386 28.91 -11.06 2.04
C GLY A 386 27.96 -12.21 2.33
N ASP A 387 27.09 -12.07 3.32
CA ASP A 387 26.03 -13.02 3.62
C ASP A 387 24.69 -12.57 3.03
N LEU A 388 23.84 -13.56 2.70
CA LEU A 388 22.39 -13.37 2.73
C LEU A 388 21.91 -13.66 4.14
N VAL A 389 21.25 -12.67 4.74
CA VAL A 389 20.82 -12.73 6.14
C VAL A 389 19.31 -12.55 6.24
N LYS A 390 18.71 -13.26 7.19
CA LYS A 390 17.29 -13.18 7.51
C LYS A 390 17.10 -12.68 8.92
N PHE A 391 16.28 -11.65 9.07
CA PHE A 391 15.80 -11.14 10.35
C PHE A 391 14.34 -11.53 10.55
N THR A 392 14.00 -12.01 11.73
CA THR A 392 12.62 -12.40 12.10
C THR A 392 12.22 -11.75 13.40
N PHE A 393 10.97 -11.30 13.51
CA PHE A 393 10.41 -10.76 14.74
C PHE A 393 9.21 -11.56 15.22
N ASP A 394 9.30 -12.17 16.41
CA ASP A 394 8.25 -13.03 16.98
C ASP A 394 7.20 -12.26 17.82
N GLY A 395 7.25 -10.93 17.79
CA GLY A 395 6.46 -10.04 18.64
C GLY A 395 7.16 -9.63 19.94
N LYS A 396 8.33 -10.19 20.26
CA LYS A 396 9.13 -9.85 21.45
C LYS A 396 10.58 -9.58 21.13
N GLU A 397 11.22 -10.46 20.38
CA GLU A 397 12.65 -10.42 20.09
C GLU A 397 12.89 -10.52 18.59
N VAL A 398 13.98 -9.89 18.15
CA VAL A 398 14.48 -9.99 16.78
C VAL A 398 15.57 -11.06 16.78
N ALA A 399 15.48 -12.00 15.86
CA ALA A 399 16.49 -13.02 15.61
C ALA A 399 17.11 -12.83 14.23
N ARG A 400 18.44 -13.00 14.14
CA ARG A 400 19.22 -12.99 12.89
C ARG A 400 19.68 -14.40 12.58
N SER A 401 19.60 -14.78 11.30
CA SER A 401 20.15 -16.03 10.78
C SER A 401 20.86 -15.79 9.46
N VAL A 402 21.93 -16.54 9.19
CA VAL A 402 22.62 -16.54 7.89
C VAL A 402 21.94 -17.59 7.03
N LEU A 403 21.44 -17.17 5.87
CA LEU A 403 20.83 -18.04 4.87
C LEU A 403 21.89 -18.59 3.91
N TYR A 404 22.86 -17.77 3.53
CA TYR A 404 23.95 -18.13 2.64
C TYR A 404 25.19 -17.29 2.96
N HIS A 405 26.38 -17.86 2.83
CA HIS A 405 27.67 -17.21 3.11
C HIS A 405 28.57 -17.24 1.88
N THR A 406 29.16 -16.10 1.53
CA THR A 406 30.24 -16.00 0.55
C THR A 406 31.28 -14.96 1.00
N ASP A 407 32.47 -15.02 0.40
CA ASP A 407 33.56 -14.06 0.64
C ASP A 407 33.38 -12.75 -0.19
N GLU A 408 32.29 -12.62 -0.95
CA GLU A 408 31.97 -11.42 -1.74
C GLU A 408 31.42 -10.28 -0.86
N ILE A 409 31.46 -9.03 -1.33
CA ILE A 409 31.05 -7.86 -0.51
C ILE A 409 29.52 -7.66 -0.51
N SER A 410 28.82 -8.19 -1.51
CA SER A 410 27.36 -8.06 -1.65
C SER A 410 26.82 -9.09 -2.62
N ILE A 411 25.63 -9.62 -2.32
CA ILE A 411 24.92 -10.58 -3.17
C ILE A 411 23.70 -9.87 -3.76
N ASP A 412 23.57 -9.88 -5.09
CA ASP A 412 22.34 -9.46 -5.75
C ASP A 412 21.33 -10.60 -5.72
N PHE A 413 20.12 -10.33 -5.22
CA PHE A 413 19.10 -11.35 -4.99
C PHE A 413 17.69 -10.85 -5.25
N VAL A 414 16.83 -11.80 -5.61
CA VAL A 414 15.38 -11.65 -5.64
C VAL A 414 14.73 -12.79 -4.88
N ALA A 415 13.61 -12.52 -4.22
CA ALA A 415 12.80 -13.54 -3.56
C ALA A 415 11.33 -13.41 -3.97
N ASN A 416 10.58 -14.48 -3.76
CA ASN A 416 9.14 -14.45 -3.95
C ASN A 416 8.44 -13.70 -2.79
N LYS A 417 7.14 -13.41 -2.95
CA LYS A 417 6.32 -12.65 -1.97
C LYS A 417 6.33 -13.23 -0.54
N THR A 418 6.64 -14.52 -0.38
CA THR A 418 6.70 -15.22 0.92
C THR A 418 8.12 -15.42 1.46
N LEU A 419 9.14 -15.00 0.72
CA LEU A 419 10.56 -15.11 1.06
C LEU A 419 11.06 -16.55 1.31
N ASP A 420 10.39 -17.57 0.76
CA ASP A 420 10.76 -18.98 0.88
C ASP A 420 11.48 -19.53 -0.35
N LYS A 421 11.38 -18.82 -1.49
CA LYS A 421 12.17 -19.05 -2.70
C LYS A 421 13.07 -17.84 -2.94
N ILE A 422 14.38 -18.07 -3.03
CA ILE A 422 15.37 -17.00 -3.22
C ILE A 422 16.26 -17.38 -4.40
N TRP A 423 16.45 -16.43 -5.32
CA TRP A 423 17.43 -16.52 -6.40
C TRP A 423 18.48 -15.44 -6.22
N PHE A 424 19.73 -15.77 -6.53
CA PHE A 424 20.83 -14.82 -6.40
C PHE A 424 21.94 -15.10 -7.42
N ILE A 425 22.76 -14.08 -7.69
CA ILE A 425 23.93 -14.20 -8.57
C ILE A 425 25.19 -14.34 -7.72
N LEU A 426 26.05 -15.29 -8.10
CA LEU A 426 27.41 -15.45 -7.57
C LEU A 426 28.34 -15.84 -8.72
N ASP A 427 29.48 -15.15 -8.88
CA ASP A 427 30.48 -15.47 -9.92
C ASP A 427 29.94 -15.54 -11.39
N ASN A 428 28.86 -14.82 -11.72
CA ASN A 428 28.10 -14.89 -12.98
C ASN A 428 27.26 -16.17 -13.19
N ASP A 429 27.04 -16.95 -12.14
CA ASP A 429 26.08 -18.05 -12.13
C ASP A 429 24.85 -17.65 -11.32
N VAL A 430 23.68 -18.17 -11.71
CA VAL A 430 22.43 -18.00 -10.98
C VAL A 430 22.22 -19.20 -10.07
N TYR A 431 21.96 -18.92 -8.80
CA TYR A 431 21.70 -19.91 -7.77
C TYR A 431 20.27 -19.78 -7.25
N TYR A 432 19.72 -20.92 -6.81
CA TYR A 432 18.46 -21.01 -6.07
C TYR A 432 18.74 -21.50 -4.66
N LEU A 433 18.13 -20.83 -3.68
CA LEU A 433 18.18 -21.18 -2.27
C LEU A 433 16.77 -21.43 -1.74
N GLU A 434 16.58 -22.63 -1.19
CA GLU A 434 15.40 -22.99 -0.42
C GLU A 434 15.80 -23.14 1.04
N LYS A 435 14.88 -22.83 1.95
CA LYS A 435 15.09 -22.94 3.39
C LYS A 435 15.69 -24.31 3.79
N ASP A 436 16.73 -24.26 4.62
CA ASP A 436 17.43 -25.42 5.19
C ASP A 436 18.06 -26.38 4.15
N LYS A 437 18.29 -25.92 2.91
CA LYS A 437 18.96 -26.69 1.85
C LYS A 437 20.21 -25.96 1.34
N ASP A 438 21.12 -26.73 0.76
CA ASP A 438 22.27 -26.17 0.05
C ASP A 438 21.80 -25.41 -1.20
N ALA A 439 22.46 -24.29 -1.51
CA ALA A 439 22.20 -23.56 -2.74
C ALA A 439 22.52 -24.41 -3.96
N ILE A 440 21.65 -24.34 -4.98
CA ILE A 440 21.78 -25.10 -6.23
C ILE A 440 22.02 -24.13 -7.36
N MET A 441 23.07 -24.35 -8.14
CA MET A 441 23.30 -23.60 -9.37
C MET A 441 22.24 -23.99 -10.41
N VAL A 442 21.41 -23.02 -10.80
CA VAL A 442 20.29 -23.21 -11.73
C VAL A 442 20.62 -22.73 -13.15
N ALA A 443 21.58 -21.82 -13.32
CA ALA A 443 22.00 -21.38 -14.65
C ALA A 443 23.40 -20.74 -14.66
N ASP A 444 24.03 -20.73 -15.84
CA ASP A 444 25.26 -19.99 -16.15
C ASP A 444 24.90 -18.76 -17.01
N GLN A 445 25.28 -17.55 -16.56
CA GLN A 445 25.04 -16.29 -17.28
C GLN A 445 26.04 -16.03 -18.41
N GLY A 446 27.13 -16.78 -18.45
CA GLY A 446 28.18 -16.67 -19.45
C GLY A 446 29.17 -15.55 -19.14
N SER A 447 29.76 -14.98 -20.19
CA SER A 447 30.95 -14.13 -20.08
C SER A 447 30.70 -12.66 -19.70
N ARG A 448 29.49 -12.28 -19.29
CA ARG A 448 29.13 -10.89 -18.97
C ARG A 448 28.69 -10.75 -17.52
N THR A 449 29.13 -9.67 -16.88
CA THR A 449 28.82 -9.25 -15.51
C THR A 449 27.57 -8.36 -15.44
N ASN A 450 26.48 -8.72 -16.13
CA ASN A 450 25.24 -7.96 -15.97
C ASN A 450 24.41 -8.61 -14.86
N PHE A 451 24.17 -7.87 -13.78
CA PHE A 451 23.67 -8.42 -12.51
C PHE A 451 22.14 -8.47 -12.40
N ASP A 452 21.41 -8.34 -13.51
CA ASP A 452 19.97 -8.14 -13.43
C ASP A 452 19.24 -9.48 -13.22
N LEU A 453 18.79 -9.73 -11.98
CA LEU A 453 17.73 -10.69 -11.66
C LEU A 453 16.41 -9.97 -11.45
N MET A 454 15.33 -10.53 -12.00
CA MET A 454 13.98 -10.02 -11.77
C MET A 454 13.04 -11.17 -11.42
N TYR A 455 12.24 -10.99 -10.38
CA TYR A 455 11.17 -11.91 -10.03
C TYR A 455 9.85 -11.34 -10.52
N ASP A 456 9.16 -12.10 -11.35
CA ASP A 456 7.81 -11.79 -11.79
C ASP A 456 6.79 -12.50 -10.88
N PRO A 457 6.08 -11.77 -10.01
CA PRO A 457 5.06 -12.36 -9.16
C PRO A 457 3.83 -12.85 -9.94
N PHE A 458 3.63 -12.40 -11.18
CA PHE A 458 2.51 -12.81 -12.02
C PHE A 458 2.71 -14.24 -12.54
N SER A 459 3.87 -14.53 -13.13
CA SER A 459 4.18 -15.87 -13.65
C SER A 459 4.88 -16.80 -12.65
N ASP A 460 5.20 -16.32 -11.43
CA ASP A 460 6.02 -17.03 -10.42
C ASP A 460 7.35 -17.53 -11.03
N ARG A 461 7.99 -16.67 -11.83
CA ARG A 461 9.25 -16.97 -12.54
C ARG A 461 10.30 -15.91 -12.23
N CYS A 462 11.56 -16.35 -12.19
CA CYS A 462 12.72 -15.47 -12.11
C CYS A 462 13.40 -15.39 -13.48
N PHE A 463 13.81 -14.18 -13.88
CA PHE A 463 14.38 -13.86 -15.17
C PHE A 463 15.77 -13.23 -15.06
N TYR A 464 16.58 -13.47 -16.09
CA TYR A 464 17.92 -12.89 -16.22
C TYR A 464 18.30 -12.75 -17.70
N VAL A 465 19.33 -11.94 -17.97
CA VAL A 465 19.90 -11.78 -19.33
C VAL A 465 21.16 -12.62 -19.49
N LYS A 466 21.17 -13.51 -20.48
CA LYS A 466 22.36 -14.28 -20.88
C LYS A 466 23.00 -13.68 -22.12
N GLU A 467 24.33 -13.54 -22.10
CA GLU A 467 25.15 -13.13 -23.24
C GLU A 467 24.71 -11.82 -23.94
N ASP A 468 24.06 -10.90 -23.21
CA ASP A 468 23.53 -9.65 -23.76
C ASP A 468 22.54 -9.81 -24.92
N LYS A 469 21.85 -10.96 -24.96
CA LYS A 469 20.98 -11.30 -26.09
C LYS A 469 19.77 -12.11 -25.68
N TYR A 470 19.92 -13.03 -24.72
CA TYR A 470 18.85 -13.97 -24.41
C TYR A 470 18.17 -13.57 -23.10
N LEU A 471 16.86 -13.32 -23.16
CA LEU A 471 16.04 -13.31 -21.97
C LEU A 471 15.80 -14.76 -21.57
N CYS A 472 16.17 -15.13 -20.36
CA CYS A 472 16.01 -16.48 -19.85
C CYS A 472 15.20 -16.47 -18.57
N SER A 473 14.37 -17.48 -18.36
CA SER A 473 13.76 -17.77 -17.06
C SER A 473 14.48 -18.93 -16.37
N VAL A 474 14.56 -18.90 -15.05
CA VAL A 474 15.13 -19.97 -14.23
C VAL A 474 14.07 -20.62 -13.33
N GLY A 475 14.18 -21.93 -13.17
CA GLY A 475 13.43 -22.72 -12.21
C GLY A 475 14.18 -22.88 -10.89
N THR A 476 13.96 -24.03 -10.24
CA THR A 476 14.51 -24.34 -8.91
C THR A 476 15.45 -25.54 -8.92
N ASN A 477 15.61 -26.22 -10.05
CA ASN A 477 16.45 -27.40 -10.18
C ASN A 477 17.78 -27.05 -10.88
N SER A 478 18.76 -27.95 -10.77
CA SER A 478 20.06 -27.72 -11.40
C SER A 478 19.94 -27.62 -12.92
N TYR A 479 20.49 -26.54 -13.50
CA TYR A 479 20.42 -26.21 -14.93
C TYR A 479 18.98 -26.13 -15.48
N ASP A 480 18.03 -25.72 -14.65
CA ASP A 480 16.63 -25.52 -14.99
C ASP A 480 16.43 -24.12 -15.55
N ASN A 481 16.83 -23.90 -16.79
CA ASN A 481 16.64 -22.62 -17.46
C ASN A 481 16.05 -22.76 -18.87
N GLU A 482 15.28 -21.77 -19.27
CA GLU A 482 14.62 -21.70 -20.58
C GLU A 482 14.87 -20.32 -21.20
N THR A 483 15.16 -20.31 -22.51
CA THR A 483 15.25 -19.07 -23.29
C THR A 483 13.86 -18.64 -23.73
N VAL A 484 13.46 -17.44 -23.30
CA VAL A 484 12.18 -16.81 -23.63
C VAL A 484 12.27 -16.09 -24.98
N CYS A 485 13.32 -15.29 -25.17
CA CYS A 485 13.61 -14.61 -26.44
C CYS A 485 15.12 -14.42 -26.66
N ASP A 486 15.52 -14.07 -27.89
CA ASP A 486 16.92 -13.92 -28.30
C ASP A 486 17.30 -12.52 -28.79
N TYR A 487 16.63 -11.49 -28.28
CA TYR A 487 16.93 -10.09 -28.60
C TYR A 487 16.85 -9.16 -27.38
N CYS A 488 17.06 -9.67 -26.17
CA CYS A 488 17.06 -8.89 -24.94
C CYS A 488 18.46 -8.37 -24.59
N HIS A 489 18.60 -7.05 -24.50
CA HIS A 489 19.81 -6.33 -24.10
C HIS A 489 19.80 -5.94 -22.62
N MET A 490 18.64 -5.51 -22.10
CA MET A 490 18.51 -4.92 -20.77
C MET A 490 17.15 -5.27 -20.17
N LEU A 491 17.15 -5.68 -18.90
CA LEU A 491 15.95 -5.92 -18.12
C LEU A 491 15.50 -4.64 -17.40
N THR A 492 14.20 -4.47 -17.23
CA THR A 492 13.59 -3.43 -16.41
C THR A 492 12.31 -3.96 -15.78
N TYR A 493 11.93 -3.40 -14.63
CA TYR A 493 10.54 -3.54 -14.20
C TYR A 493 9.67 -2.57 -14.99
N VAL A 494 8.51 -3.03 -15.43
CA VAL A 494 7.47 -2.10 -15.92
C VAL A 494 6.84 -1.41 -14.73
N THR A 495 6.55 -0.12 -14.88
CA THR A 495 5.83 0.66 -13.87
C THR A 495 4.42 0.09 -13.67
N GLY A 496 4.09 -0.34 -12.45
CA GLY A 496 2.78 -0.93 -12.11
C GLY A 496 2.84 -1.79 -10.83
N GLU A 497 1.68 -2.25 -10.33
CA GLU A 497 1.58 -2.97 -9.05
C GLU A 497 2.25 -4.35 -9.03
N ASP A 498 2.43 -5.00 -10.19
CA ASP A 498 2.91 -6.38 -10.26
C ASP A 498 4.36 -6.55 -10.74
N HIS A 499 5.16 -5.48 -10.84
CA HIS A 499 6.59 -5.60 -11.20
C HIS A 499 6.81 -6.56 -12.39
N LEU A 500 6.02 -6.41 -13.45
CA LEU A 500 6.18 -7.23 -14.65
C LEU A 500 7.55 -7.02 -15.29
N VAL A 501 8.01 -8.06 -15.99
CA VAL A 501 9.27 -8.00 -16.73
C VAL A 501 9.08 -7.18 -17.99
N GLY A 502 9.76 -6.04 -18.03
CA GLY A 502 10.02 -5.28 -19.24
C GLY A 502 11.45 -5.51 -19.72
N PHE A 503 11.70 -5.33 -21.00
CA PHE A 503 13.05 -5.39 -21.53
C PHE A 503 13.23 -4.53 -22.77
N TYR A 504 14.49 -4.20 -23.06
CA TYR A 504 14.88 -3.49 -24.28
C TYR A 504 15.69 -4.40 -25.19
N ASP A 505 15.50 -4.24 -26.50
CA ASP A 505 16.43 -4.80 -27.48
C ASP A 505 17.64 -3.88 -27.73
N HIS A 506 18.55 -4.31 -28.60
CA HIS A 506 19.74 -3.53 -28.95
C HIS A 506 19.43 -2.23 -29.71
N ASP A 507 18.28 -2.14 -30.36
CA ASP A 507 17.82 -0.95 -31.07
C ASP A 507 17.00 -0.02 -30.15
N SER A 508 16.90 -0.36 -28.86
CA SER A 508 16.15 0.37 -27.83
C SER A 508 14.64 0.34 -28.01
N HIS A 509 14.09 -0.64 -28.73
CA HIS A 509 12.65 -0.92 -28.67
C HIS A 509 12.34 -1.54 -27.30
N ARG A 510 11.22 -1.14 -26.72
CA ARG A 510 10.77 -1.58 -25.40
C ARG A 510 9.71 -2.66 -25.54
N TYR A 511 9.81 -3.69 -24.74
CA TYR A 511 8.88 -4.82 -24.72
C TYR A 511 8.43 -5.11 -23.30
N ILE A 512 7.21 -5.65 -23.18
CA ILE A 512 6.64 -6.19 -21.94
C ILE A 512 6.39 -7.68 -22.13
N LEU A 513 6.77 -8.48 -21.14
CA LEU A 513 6.39 -9.88 -21.04
C LEU A 513 5.18 -10.03 -20.11
N ILE A 514 4.04 -10.47 -20.65
CA ILE A 514 2.84 -10.79 -19.87
C ILE A 514 2.59 -12.29 -20.02
N GLY A 515 2.91 -13.05 -18.97
CA GLY A 515 2.89 -14.52 -19.00
C GLY A 515 3.95 -15.04 -19.99
N ASP A 516 3.50 -15.59 -21.11
CA ASP A 516 4.38 -16.06 -22.20
C ASP A 516 4.28 -15.19 -23.46
N GLU A 517 3.49 -14.11 -23.44
CA GLU A 517 3.32 -13.22 -24.58
C GLU A 517 4.22 -11.99 -24.46
N ILE A 518 5.00 -11.71 -25.53
CA ILE A 518 5.84 -10.52 -25.65
C ILE A 518 5.09 -9.47 -26.47
N LEU A 519 4.91 -8.30 -25.88
CA LEU A 519 4.27 -7.15 -26.50
C LEU A 519 5.30 -6.04 -26.70
N GLU A 520 5.34 -5.44 -27.90
CA GLU A 520 6.14 -4.26 -28.19
C GLU A 520 5.37 -3.00 -27.73
N GLU A 521 6.03 -2.10 -27.02
CA GLU A 521 5.50 -0.77 -26.68
C GLU A 521 5.92 0.23 -27.77
N GLU A 522 4.94 0.94 -28.34
CA GLU A 522 5.16 1.95 -29.40
C GLU A 522 5.68 3.30 -28.90
#